data_AF-A0A7W1SJB7-F1
#
_entry.id   AF-A0A7W1SJB7-F1
#
_cell.length_a   1.000
_cell.length_b   1.000
_cell.length_c   1.000
_cell.angle_alpha   90.00
_cell.angle_beta   90.00
_cell.angle_gamma   90.00
#
_symmetry.space_group_name_H-M   'P 1'
#
loop_
_entity.id
_entity.type
_entity.pdbx_description
1 polymer ?
#
loop_
_entity_poly.entity_id
_entity_poly.type
_entity_poly.pdbx_seq_one_letter_code
_entity_poly.pdbx_strand_id
1 'polypeptide(L)'
;MREYRFQATDATIEALRLLKAPWVAATLHARSFVVRTAEAVVRLSVEREDVESVLEAQRIRADVVTDAGGDTAEEPRGDGTQELEAGDLAAGRNDVVLFTGETWVEEPPLGHGAGGDGNGATPPQVLQLSGRAGQRPESATTVCTTTDAIVVAAGTGEGILVRIGARPMSLEVVQARVAIARFLVQRGYTEG
;
A
#
# COMPACT_ATOMS: atom_id res chain seq x y z
N MET A 1 9.52 -23.18 -4.56
CA MET A 1 9.00 -21.84 -4.26
C MET A 1 9.58 -21.35 -2.94
N ARG A 2 10.27 -20.21 -2.95
CA ARG A 2 10.76 -19.53 -1.73
C ARG A 2 9.71 -18.51 -1.28
N GLU A 3 9.52 -18.38 0.03
CA GLU A 3 8.48 -17.49 0.61
C GLU A 3 9.09 -16.52 1.63
N TYR A 4 8.74 -15.25 1.50
CA TYR A 4 9.18 -14.15 2.34
C TYR A 4 7.98 -13.35 2.87
N ARG A 5 8.23 -12.53 3.90
CA ARG A 5 7.23 -11.62 4.46
C ARG A 5 7.81 -10.24 4.65
N PHE A 6 7.17 -9.24 4.06
CA PHE A 6 7.47 -7.83 4.19
C PHE A 6 6.17 -7.06 4.49
N GLN A 7 5.55 -7.39 5.62
CA GLN A 7 4.29 -6.80 6.06
C GLN A 7 4.53 -5.56 6.95
N ALA A 8 3.45 -4.85 7.27
CA ALA A 8 3.45 -3.76 8.23
C ALA A 8 4.13 -4.18 9.54
N THR A 9 4.99 -3.31 10.05
CA THR A 9 5.66 -3.51 11.34
C THR A 9 4.73 -3.19 12.50
N ASP A 10 5.09 -3.60 13.72
CA ASP A 10 4.38 -3.19 14.93
C ASP A 10 4.29 -1.66 15.04
N ALA A 11 5.38 -0.94 14.74
CA ALA A 11 5.38 0.52 14.72
C ALA A 11 4.38 1.12 13.72
N THR A 12 4.24 0.50 12.53
CA THR A 12 3.20 0.89 11.56
C THR A 12 1.80 0.63 12.12
N ILE A 13 1.59 -0.53 12.73
CA ILE A 13 0.30 -0.90 13.34
C ILE A 13 -0.07 0.08 14.46
N GLU A 14 0.86 0.43 15.35
CA GLU A 14 0.62 1.42 16.40
C GLU A 14 0.28 2.80 15.84
N ALA A 15 1.01 3.27 14.82
CA ALA A 15 0.71 4.55 14.18
C ALA A 15 -0.69 4.55 13.53
N LEU A 16 -1.08 3.45 12.89
CA LEU A 16 -2.40 3.30 12.28
C LEU A 16 -3.54 3.25 13.30
N ARG A 17 -3.30 2.78 14.53
CA ARG A 17 -4.32 2.82 15.59
C ARG A 17 -4.74 4.24 15.96
N LEU A 18 -3.89 5.22 15.76
CA LEU A 18 -4.23 6.64 15.99
C LEU A 18 -5.26 7.15 14.98
N LEU A 19 -5.40 6.52 13.81
CA LEU A 19 -6.42 6.87 12.81
C LEU A 19 -7.85 6.50 13.23
N LYS A 20 -7.99 5.72 14.32
CA LYS A 20 -9.30 5.45 14.94
C LYS A 20 -9.90 6.70 15.61
N ALA A 21 -9.07 7.68 15.94
CA ALA A 21 -9.49 8.96 16.50
C ALA A 21 -10.19 9.83 15.43
N PRO A 22 -10.94 10.87 15.85
CA PRO A 22 -11.47 11.90 14.97
C PRO A 22 -10.40 12.52 14.06
N TRP A 23 -10.67 12.55 12.76
CA TRP A 23 -9.81 13.23 11.79
C TRP A 23 -10.09 14.73 11.78
N VAL A 24 -9.03 15.53 11.82
CA VAL A 24 -9.06 16.99 11.73
C VAL A 24 -8.81 17.43 10.28
N ALA A 25 -7.84 16.79 9.62
CA ALA A 25 -7.51 17.07 8.23
C ALA A 25 -6.85 15.85 7.59
N ALA A 26 -6.99 15.72 6.28
CA ALA A 26 -6.33 14.70 5.49
C ALA A 26 -5.77 15.31 4.20
N THR A 27 -4.52 14.98 3.88
CA THR A 27 -3.81 15.55 2.75
C THR A 27 -3.09 14.46 1.97
N LEU A 28 -3.33 14.41 0.67
CA LEU A 28 -2.62 13.54 -0.25
C LEU A 28 -1.50 14.33 -0.94
N HIS A 29 -0.29 13.80 -0.86
CA HIS A 29 0.87 14.24 -1.62
C HIS A 29 1.24 13.18 -2.67
N ALA A 30 2.23 13.48 -3.52
CA ALA A 30 2.63 12.59 -4.60
C ALA A 30 3.05 11.17 -4.16
N ARG A 31 3.54 11.01 -2.92
CA ARG A 31 4.06 9.73 -2.38
C ARG A 31 3.64 9.43 -0.94
N SER A 32 2.93 10.34 -0.29
CA SER A 32 2.50 10.20 1.09
C SER A 32 1.04 10.62 1.22
N PHE A 33 0.38 10.02 2.20
CA PHE A 33 -0.94 10.43 2.64
C PHE A 33 -0.85 10.76 4.13
N VAL A 34 -1.19 11.99 4.50
CA VAL A 34 -1.04 12.51 5.85
C VAL A 34 -2.40 12.74 6.45
N VAL A 35 -2.61 12.23 7.65
CA VAL A 35 -3.82 12.43 8.44
C VAL A 35 -3.46 13.12 9.74
N ARG A 36 -4.13 14.23 10.01
CA ARG A 36 -4.04 14.93 11.30
C ARG A 36 -5.24 14.55 12.16
N THR A 37 -4.97 14.12 13.38
CA THR A 37 -5.95 14.00 14.47
C THR A 37 -5.67 15.07 15.52
N ALA A 38 -6.45 15.12 16.60
CA ALA A 38 -6.17 16.04 17.71
C ALA A 38 -4.86 15.72 18.45
N GLU A 39 -4.42 14.47 18.41
CA GLU A 39 -3.31 13.96 19.23
C GLU A 39 -2.05 13.64 18.41
N ALA A 40 -2.18 13.45 17.09
CA ALA A 40 -1.09 13.00 16.25
C ALA A 40 -1.23 13.43 14.79
N VAL A 41 -0.10 13.47 14.09
CA VAL A 41 -0.03 13.50 12.64
C VAL A 41 0.51 12.15 12.19
N VAL A 42 -0.31 11.38 11.47
CA VAL A 42 0.06 10.06 10.95
C VAL A 42 0.32 10.19 9.47
N ARG A 43 1.53 9.81 9.05
CA ARG A 43 1.91 9.76 7.65
C ARG A 43 1.94 8.32 7.17
N LEU A 44 1.27 8.07 6.05
CA LEU A 44 1.33 6.83 5.30
C LEU A 44 2.23 7.04 4.09
N SER A 45 3.10 6.09 3.79
CA SER A 45 3.99 6.10 2.62
C SER A 45 4.24 4.69 2.11
N VAL A 46 4.79 4.56 0.90
CA VAL A 46 5.29 3.28 0.40
C VAL A 46 6.74 3.10 0.80
N GLU A 47 7.03 1.99 1.45
CA GLU A 47 8.37 1.50 1.73
C GLU A 47 8.70 0.35 0.78
N ARG A 48 9.96 0.28 0.38
CA ARG A 48 10.47 -0.70 -0.55
C ARG A 48 11.71 -1.37 0.03
N GLU A 49 11.83 -2.67 -0.21
CA GLU A 49 12.99 -3.47 0.18
C GLU A 49 13.37 -4.47 -0.92
N ASP A 50 14.68 -4.62 -1.16
CA ASP A 50 15.23 -5.71 -1.98
C ASP A 50 15.25 -7.00 -1.14
N VAL A 51 14.22 -7.83 -1.29
CA VAL A 51 14.05 -9.06 -0.50
C VAL A 51 15.02 -10.15 -0.96
N GLU A 52 15.23 -10.23 -2.27
CA GLU A 52 16.21 -11.08 -2.92
C GLU A 52 16.73 -10.32 -4.17
N SER A 53 17.85 -10.75 -4.74
CA SER A 53 18.48 -10.07 -5.89
C SER A 53 17.55 -9.84 -7.10
N VAL A 54 16.50 -10.64 -7.23
CA VAL A 54 15.50 -10.57 -8.31
C VAL A 54 14.09 -10.22 -7.81
N LEU A 55 13.93 -9.92 -6.52
CA LEU A 55 12.63 -9.65 -5.90
C LEU A 55 12.68 -8.38 -5.04
N GLU A 56 12.05 -7.34 -5.56
CA GLU A 56 11.79 -6.08 -4.86
C GLU A 56 10.36 -6.09 -4.31
N ALA A 57 10.17 -5.92 -3.00
CA ALA A 57 8.85 -5.87 -2.39
C ALA A 57 8.50 -4.47 -1.90
N GLN A 58 7.21 -4.15 -1.90
CA GLN A 58 6.68 -2.88 -1.41
C GLN A 58 5.61 -3.11 -0.36
N ARG A 59 5.61 -2.27 0.68
CA ARG A 59 4.58 -2.25 1.73
C ARG A 59 4.13 -0.83 2.01
N ILE A 60 2.92 -0.67 2.52
CA ILE A 60 2.50 0.56 3.15
C ILE A 60 3.09 0.62 4.56
N ARG A 61 3.79 1.71 4.84
CA ARG A 61 4.32 2.07 6.15
C ARG A 61 3.51 3.24 6.71
N ALA A 62 3.33 3.25 8.03
CA ALA A 62 2.83 4.41 8.75
C ALA A 62 3.81 4.85 9.84
N ASP A 63 3.94 6.15 10.03
CA ASP A 63 4.73 6.76 11.09
C ASP A 63 4.00 7.96 11.71
N VAL A 64 4.26 8.19 12.99
CA VAL A 64 3.82 9.39 13.69
C VAL A 64 4.86 10.47 13.47
N VAL A 65 4.44 11.56 12.85
CA VAL A 65 5.27 12.74 12.66
C VAL A 65 5.05 13.63 13.88
N THR A 66 6.01 13.62 14.81
CA THR A 66 5.99 14.49 15.99
C THR A 66 6.49 15.87 15.61
N ASP A 67 5.65 16.89 15.78
CA ASP A 67 6.10 18.27 15.82
C ASP A 67 6.91 18.47 17.11
N ALA A 68 8.24 18.44 17.01
CA ALA A 68 9.10 18.94 18.09
C ALA A 68 9.02 20.47 18.10
N GLY A 69 7.92 21.00 18.66
CA GLY A 69 7.73 22.42 18.94
C GLY A 69 7.21 23.24 17.76
N GLY A 70 5.89 23.33 17.66
CA GLY A 70 5.22 24.59 17.28
C GLY A 70 5.59 25.19 15.93
N ASP A 71 5.77 24.37 14.91
CA ASP A 71 5.49 24.76 13.53
C ASP A 71 5.30 23.43 12.82
N THR A 72 4.14 23.24 12.19
CA THR A 72 3.89 22.07 11.36
C THR A 72 5.12 21.86 10.51
N ALA A 73 5.78 20.70 10.59
CA ALA A 73 6.74 20.33 9.55
C ALA A 73 6.03 20.57 8.23
N GLU A 74 6.39 21.65 7.55
CA GLU A 74 5.67 22.12 6.37
C GLU A 74 6.01 21.08 5.29
N GLU A 75 5.27 19.97 5.28
CA GLU A 75 5.34 19.02 4.18
C GLU A 75 5.06 19.88 2.94
N PRO A 76 5.98 19.88 1.97
CA PRO A 76 6.04 20.93 0.97
C PRO A 76 4.66 21.02 0.31
N ARG A 77 4.00 22.17 0.47
CA ARG A 77 2.82 22.58 -0.32
C ARG A 77 3.26 22.81 -1.76
N GLY A 78 3.77 21.75 -2.37
CA GLY A 78 4.16 21.71 -3.76
C GLY A 78 2.93 21.50 -4.63
N ASP A 79 3.10 21.80 -5.90
CA ASP A 79 2.15 21.51 -6.96
C ASP A 79 1.76 20.02 -6.91
N GLY A 80 0.45 19.72 -6.84
CA GLY A 80 -0.07 18.35 -6.71
C GLY A 80 -0.44 17.87 -5.30
N THR A 81 -0.50 18.77 -4.31
CA THR A 81 -1.11 18.47 -3.00
C THR A 81 -2.64 18.54 -3.09
N GLN A 82 -3.34 17.52 -2.62
CA GLN A 82 -4.81 17.47 -2.58
C GLN A 82 -5.30 17.36 -1.13
N GLU A 83 -6.13 18.32 -0.70
CA GLU A 83 -6.88 18.22 0.55
C GLU A 83 -8.07 17.28 0.36
N LEU A 84 -8.31 16.43 1.35
CA LEU A 84 -9.40 15.48 1.38
C LEU A 84 -10.31 15.81 2.56
N GLU A 85 -11.60 15.95 2.26
CA GLU A 85 -12.62 16.12 3.29
C GLU A 85 -12.63 14.89 4.21
N ALA A 86 -12.57 15.13 5.52
CA ALA A 86 -12.62 14.05 6.52
C ALA A 86 -14.00 13.37 6.55
N GLY A 87 -15.07 14.07 6.17
CA GLY A 87 -16.43 13.52 6.17
C GLY A 87 -16.80 12.93 7.54
N ASP A 88 -17.41 11.75 7.53
CA ASP A 88 -17.80 11.03 8.74
C ASP A 88 -16.59 10.51 9.55
N LEU A 89 -15.38 10.47 8.98
CA LEU A 89 -14.16 10.09 9.72
C LEU A 89 -13.79 11.13 10.80
N ALA A 90 -14.31 12.35 10.69
CA ALA A 90 -14.18 13.40 11.71
C ALA A 90 -14.98 13.07 12.99
N ALA A 91 -15.93 12.13 12.95
CA ALA A 91 -16.64 11.68 14.15
C ALA A 91 -15.80 10.73 15.03
N GLY A 92 -14.74 10.15 14.45
CA GLY A 92 -13.89 9.14 15.10
C GLY A 92 -14.60 7.81 15.31
N ARG A 93 -13.99 6.95 16.14
CA ARG A 93 -14.31 5.51 16.25
C ARG A 93 -14.19 4.81 14.90
N ASN A 94 -13.20 5.22 14.12
CA ASN A 94 -12.95 4.62 12.83
C ASN A 94 -12.38 3.21 13.02
N ASP A 95 -12.76 2.30 12.14
CA ASP A 95 -12.14 0.99 12.01
C ASP A 95 -11.01 1.06 10.99
N VAL A 96 -9.89 0.40 11.30
CA VAL A 96 -8.71 0.37 10.43
C VAL A 96 -8.39 -1.07 10.11
N VAL A 97 -8.43 -1.41 8.82
CA VAL A 97 -8.22 -2.77 8.31
C VAL A 97 -7.03 -2.77 7.38
N LEU A 98 -6.06 -3.64 7.66
CA LEU A 98 -4.88 -3.87 6.82
C LEU A 98 -5.15 -5.05 5.89
N PHE A 99 -4.73 -4.93 4.64
CA PHE A 99 -4.88 -5.97 3.63
C PHE A 99 -3.52 -6.50 3.19
N THR A 100 -3.53 -7.79 2.84
CA THR A 100 -2.35 -8.54 2.44
C THR A 100 -2.31 -8.72 0.93
N GLY A 101 -1.21 -8.28 0.32
CA GLY A 101 -0.86 -8.54 -1.08
C GLY A 101 0.29 -9.53 -1.19
N GLU A 102 0.62 -9.89 -2.42
CA GLU A 102 1.78 -10.70 -2.76
C GLU A 102 2.51 -10.08 -3.95
N THR A 103 3.85 -10.04 -3.87
CA THR A 103 4.74 -9.84 -5.01
C THR A 103 5.46 -11.15 -5.28
N TRP A 104 5.49 -11.60 -6.52
CA TRP A 104 6.16 -12.85 -6.89
C TRP A 104 6.97 -12.70 -8.17
N VAL A 105 7.85 -13.65 -8.34
CA VAL A 105 8.75 -13.78 -9.48
C VAL A 105 8.40 -15.07 -10.23
N GLU A 106 8.35 -14.96 -11.56
CA GLU A 106 8.24 -16.09 -12.46
C GLU A 106 9.50 -16.20 -13.32
N GLU A 107 9.99 -17.43 -13.44
CA GLU A 107 11.01 -17.75 -14.43
C GLU A 107 10.34 -17.98 -15.79
N PRO A 108 10.86 -17.40 -16.88
CA PRO A 108 10.31 -17.65 -18.20
C PRO A 108 10.41 -19.14 -18.53
N PRO A 109 9.41 -19.75 -19.20
CA PRO A 109 9.49 -21.15 -19.58
C PRO A 109 10.74 -21.41 -20.41
N LEU A 110 11.51 -22.43 -20.02
CA LEU A 110 12.68 -22.92 -20.72
C LEU A 110 12.29 -23.32 -22.16
N GLY A 111 12.40 -22.39 -23.11
CA GLY A 111 11.96 -22.62 -24.48
C GLY A 111 11.98 -21.42 -25.43
N HIS A 112 12.06 -20.18 -24.94
CA HIS A 112 12.15 -18.99 -25.81
C HIS A 112 13.59 -18.58 -26.16
N GLY A 113 14.56 -19.49 -26.01
CA GLY A 113 15.97 -19.27 -26.33
C GLY A 113 16.59 -20.30 -27.27
N ALA A 114 15.79 -21.15 -27.92
CA ALA A 114 16.28 -22.18 -28.84
C ALA A 114 15.87 -21.86 -30.29
N GLY A 115 16.52 -20.86 -30.88
CA GLY A 115 16.41 -20.61 -32.33
C GLY A 115 16.89 -19.22 -32.74
N GLY A 116 18.14 -19.12 -33.19
CA GLY A 116 18.65 -17.93 -33.86
C GLY A 116 20.09 -17.58 -33.50
N ASP A 117 21.02 -18.29 -34.13
CA ASP A 117 22.37 -17.85 -34.54
C ASP A 117 22.96 -16.62 -33.83
N GLY A 118 23.94 -16.89 -32.96
CA GLY A 118 25.15 -16.08 -32.77
C GLY A 118 25.04 -14.55 -32.86
N ASN A 119 24.34 -13.90 -31.93
CA ASN A 119 24.79 -12.63 -31.33
C ASN A 119 23.89 -12.23 -30.16
N GLY A 120 24.46 -12.14 -28.94
CA GLY A 120 23.81 -11.53 -27.78
C GLY A 120 22.69 -12.36 -27.14
N ALA A 121 23.07 -13.36 -26.34
CA ALA A 121 22.12 -14.01 -25.44
C ALA A 121 21.49 -12.94 -24.51
N THR A 122 20.21 -12.63 -24.74
CA THR A 122 19.45 -11.80 -23.81
C THR A 122 19.35 -12.60 -22.51
N PRO A 123 19.80 -12.07 -21.36
CA PRO A 123 19.71 -12.80 -20.10
C PRO A 123 18.24 -13.16 -19.84
N PRO A 124 17.97 -14.32 -19.21
CA PRO A 124 16.60 -14.73 -18.91
C PRO A 124 15.89 -13.60 -18.18
N GLN A 125 14.84 -13.05 -18.81
CA GLN A 125 14.06 -11.97 -18.22
C GLN A 125 13.17 -12.55 -17.14
N VAL A 126 13.55 -12.29 -15.89
CA VAL A 126 12.75 -12.61 -14.72
C VAL A 126 11.58 -11.64 -14.66
N LEU A 127 10.35 -12.15 -14.59
CA LEU A 127 9.15 -11.31 -14.53
C LEU A 127 8.71 -11.17 -13.07
N GLN A 128 8.71 -9.94 -12.56
CA GLN A 128 8.15 -9.61 -11.26
C GLN A 128 6.72 -9.08 -11.40
N LEU A 129 5.80 -9.63 -10.62
CA LEU A 129 4.37 -9.29 -10.62
C LEU A 129 3.89 -9.05 -9.19
N SER A 130 2.84 -8.23 -9.06
CA SER A 130 2.18 -7.98 -7.79
C SER A 130 0.67 -8.16 -7.93
N GLY A 131 0.06 -8.73 -6.90
CA GLY A 131 -1.36 -9.02 -6.88
C GLY A 131 -1.88 -9.28 -5.46
N ARG A 132 -3.12 -9.74 -5.38
CA ARG A 132 -3.73 -10.09 -4.08
C ARG A 132 -3.17 -11.41 -3.59
N ALA A 133 -3.20 -11.60 -2.27
CA ALA A 133 -2.88 -12.89 -1.68
C ALA A 133 -3.67 -14.04 -2.36
N GLY A 134 -2.95 -15.07 -2.80
CA GLY A 134 -3.55 -16.24 -3.45
C GLY A 134 -3.80 -16.10 -4.96
N GLN A 135 -3.43 -14.98 -5.59
CA GLN A 135 -3.49 -14.84 -7.05
C GLN A 135 -2.23 -15.32 -7.77
N ARG A 136 -1.15 -15.63 -7.04
CA ARG A 136 0.08 -16.14 -7.63
C ARG A 136 -0.17 -17.44 -8.40
N PRO A 137 0.48 -17.66 -9.54
CA PRO A 137 0.44 -18.94 -10.22
C PRO A 137 1.36 -19.97 -9.55
N GLU A 138 1.14 -21.25 -9.86
CA GLU A 138 2.00 -22.35 -9.40
C GLU A 138 3.43 -22.26 -9.94
N SER A 139 3.64 -21.52 -11.05
CA SER A 139 4.95 -21.23 -11.65
C SER A 139 5.81 -20.26 -10.84
N ALA A 140 5.26 -19.62 -9.80
CA ALA A 140 6.00 -18.65 -9.00
C ALA A 140 7.19 -19.32 -8.29
N THR A 141 8.39 -18.78 -8.51
CA THR A 141 9.64 -19.33 -7.95
C THR A 141 9.99 -18.68 -6.62
N THR A 142 9.73 -17.38 -6.48
CA THR A 142 9.86 -16.62 -5.24
C THR A 142 8.61 -15.78 -5.00
N VAL A 143 8.15 -15.70 -3.75
CA VAL A 143 6.97 -14.92 -3.32
C VAL A 143 7.30 -14.13 -2.06
N CYS A 144 6.83 -12.88 -1.98
CA CYS A 144 6.84 -12.07 -0.78
C CYS A 144 5.43 -11.59 -0.45
N THR A 145 4.95 -11.90 0.75
CA THR A 145 3.69 -11.40 1.29
C THR A 145 3.88 -9.99 1.87
N THR A 146 3.04 -9.04 1.47
CA THR A 146 3.19 -7.62 1.84
C THR A 146 1.90 -7.02 2.39
N THR A 147 1.98 -5.85 3.01
CA THR A 147 0.80 -5.02 3.31
C THR A 147 0.63 -3.99 2.20
N ASP A 148 -0.34 -4.21 1.32
CA ASP A 148 -0.47 -3.47 0.06
C ASP A 148 -1.64 -2.46 0.06
N ALA A 149 -2.52 -2.56 1.06
CA ALA A 149 -3.64 -1.65 1.21
C ALA A 149 -4.13 -1.54 2.66
N ILE A 150 -4.79 -0.43 2.95
CA ILE A 150 -5.41 -0.08 4.22
C ILE A 150 -6.78 0.51 3.92
N VAL A 151 -7.82 0.07 4.64
CA VAL A 151 -9.12 0.74 4.65
C VAL A 151 -9.33 1.35 6.02
N VAL A 152 -9.70 2.62 6.05
CA VAL A 152 -10.22 3.30 7.23
C VAL A 152 -11.71 3.55 7.01
N ALA A 153 -12.57 3.03 7.88
CA ALA A 153 -14.02 3.14 7.74
C ALA A 153 -14.62 3.86 8.96
N ALA A 154 -15.50 4.82 8.71
CA ALA A 154 -16.36 5.38 9.73
C ALA A 154 -17.51 4.41 10.03
N GLY A 155 -18.10 4.51 11.24
CA GLY A 155 -19.25 3.68 11.63
C GLY A 155 -20.52 3.90 10.80
N THR A 156 -20.56 4.94 9.98
CA THR A 156 -21.66 5.26 9.05
C THR A 156 -21.55 4.54 7.70
N GLY A 157 -20.41 3.89 7.43
CA GLY A 157 -20.12 3.22 6.15
C GLY A 157 -19.39 4.08 5.12
N GLU A 158 -19.08 5.35 5.42
CA GLU A 158 -18.07 6.11 4.68
C GLU A 158 -16.67 5.56 5.00
N GLY A 159 -15.74 5.66 4.05
CA GLY A 159 -14.38 5.24 4.31
C GLY A 159 -13.39 5.72 3.25
N ILE A 160 -12.12 5.48 3.54
CA ILE A 160 -10.98 5.74 2.67
C ILE A 160 -10.20 4.45 2.47
N LEU A 161 -9.94 4.13 1.21
CA LEU A 161 -8.98 3.10 0.82
C LEU A 161 -7.66 3.77 0.45
N VAL A 162 -6.58 3.37 1.10
CA VAL A 162 -5.19 3.71 0.74
C VAL A 162 -4.54 2.44 0.22
N ARG A 163 -3.97 2.47 -0.99
CA ARG A 163 -3.29 1.32 -1.58
C ARG A 163 -2.03 1.73 -2.34
N ILE A 164 -1.13 0.77 -2.54
CA ILE A 164 0.00 0.97 -3.47
C ILE A 164 -0.56 1.24 -4.87
N GLY A 165 -0.10 2.33 -5.48
CA GLY A 165 -0.54 2.76 -6.80
C GLY A 165 0.14 2.01 -7.94
N ALA A 166 -0.39 2.17 -9.16
CA ALA A 166 0.18 1.54 -10.34
C ALA A 166 1.60 2.04 -10.69
N ARG A 167 1.96 3.25 -10.24
CA ARG A 167 3.33 3.78 -10.36
C ARG A 167 4.17 3.32 -9.17
N PRO A 168 5.43 2.91 -9.38
CA PRO A 168 6.32 2.55 -8.29
C PRO A 168 6.39 3.65 -7.23
N MET A 169 6.42 3.26 -5.95
CA MET A 169 6.53 4.18 -4.81
C MET A 169 5.41 5.23 -4.70
N SER A 170 4.23 4.95 -5.27
CA SER A 170 3.07 5.84 -5.19
C SER A 170 1.96 5.25 -4.32
N LEU A 171 1.18 6.14 -3.69
CA LEU A 171 -0.06 5.77 -3.03
C LEU A 171 -1.24 6.23 -3.89
N GLU A 172 -2.28 5.41 -3.93
CA GLU A 172 -3.60 5.76 -4.41
C GLU A 172 -4.55 5.86 -3.20
N VAL A 173 -5.26 6.98 -3.10
CA VAL A 173 -6.28 7.21 -2.07
C VAL A 173 -7.63 7.31 -2.75
N VAL A 174 -8.60 6.52 -2.29
CA VAL A 174 -9.93 6.37 -2.90
C VAL A 174 -11.01 6.58 -1.84
N GLN A 175 -11.87 7.57 -2.06
CA GLN A 175 -13.05 7.87 -1.23
C GLN A 175 -14.37 7.33 -1.81
N ALA A 176 -14.38 6.95 -3.10
CA ALA A 176 -15.59 6.52 -3.78
C ALA A 176 -16.11 5.20 -3.18
N ARG A 177 -17.25 5.25 -2.47
CA ARG A 177 -17.88 4.10 -1.80
C ARG A 177 -17.98 2.85 -2.67
N VAL A 178 -18.41 3.00 -3.92
CA VAL A 178 -18.53 1.88 -4.88
C VAL A 178 -17.18 1.24 -5.18
N ALA A 179 -16.11 2.03 -5.28
CA ALA A 179 -14.77 1.52 -5.55
C ALA A 179 -14.19 0.79 -4.32
N ILE A 180 -14.45 1.30 -3.11
CA ILE A 180 -14.07 0.65 -1.85
C ILE A 180 -14.82 -0.67 -1.68
N ALA A 181 -16.14 -0.67 -1.87
CA ALA A 181 -16.95 -1.89 -1.80
C ALA A 181 -16.45 -2.96 -2.79
N ARG A 182 -16.18 -2.57 -4.04
CA ARG A 182 -15.59 -3.47 -5.04
C ARG A 182 -14.24 -4.02 -4.59
N PHE A 183 -13.40 -3.18 -4.00
CA PHE A 183 -12.10 -3.61 -3.46
C PHE A 183 -12.27 -4.62 -2.30
N LEU A 184 -13.22 -4.39 -1.39
CA LEU A 184 -13.50 -5.30 -0.28
C LEU A 184 -13.98 -6.68 -0.78
N VAL A 185 -14.93 -6.71 -1.73
CA VAL A 185 -15.38 -7.94 -2.40
C VAL A 185 -14.22 -8.68 -3.04
N GLN A 186 -13.36 -7.92 -3.73
CA GLN A 186 -12.14 -8.42 -4.35
C GLN A 186 -11.12 -9.03 -3.35
N ARG A 187 -11.20 -8.65 -2.08
CA ARG A 187 -10.41 -9.16 -0.95
C ARG A 187 -11.13 -10.24 -0.14
N GLY A 188 -12.29 -10.71 -0.61
CA GLY A 188 -13.06 -11.78 0.04
C GLY A 188 -14.03 -11.32 1.13
N TYR A 189 -14.20 -10.01 1.33
CA TYR A 189 -15.23 -9.48 2.22
C TYR A 189 -16.56 -9.44 1.45
N THR A 190 -17.51 -10.27 1.84
CA THR A 190 -18.88 -10.21 1.30
C THR A 190 -19.72 -9.23 2.10
N GLU A 191 -20.73 -8.62 1.46
CA GLU A 191 -21.73 -7.83 2.16
C GLU A 191 -22.42 -8.74 3.20
N GLY A 192 -22.26 -8.40 4.48
CA GLY A 192 -23.04 -9.01 5.57
C GLY A 192 -24.44 -8.41 5.64
#